data_AF-A0A512NEX2-F1
#
_entry.id   AF-A0A512NEX2-F1
#
_cell.length_a   1.000
_cell.length_b   1.000
_cell.length_c   1.000
_cell.angle_alpha   90.00
_cell.angle_beta   90.00
_cell.angle_gamma   90.00
#
_symmetry.space_group_name_H-M   'P 1'
#
loop_
_entity.id
_entity.type
_entity.pdbx_description
1 polymer ?
#
loop_
_entity_poly.entity_id
_entity_poly.type
_entity_poly.pdbx_seq_one_letter_code
_entity_poly.pdbx_strand_id
1 'polypeptide(L)'
;MCYQSRQRFAAHPVALVTPVSPRPPLRARLAMTLKVWRDRTAARRNLAAMDARSLRDAGISPAAAAYESGKTFWQAFGPLG
;
A
#
# COMPACT_ATOMS: atom_id res chain seq x y z
N MET A 1 47.14 -3.63 -36.34
CA MET A 1 45.78 -3.64 -36.90
C MET A 1 44.81 -3.85 -35.74
N CYS A 2 44.46 -2.79 -35.02
CA CYS A 2 43.61 -2.85 -33.83
C CYS A 2 42.31 -2.10 -34.07
N TYR A 3 41.27 -2.62 -33.43
CA TYR A 3 40.06 -1.92 -33.02
C TYR A 3 39.13 -1.44 -34.14
N GLN A 4 38.03 -2.16 -34.34
CA GLN A 4 36.73 -1.69 -33.87
C GLN A 4 35.64 -2.70 -34.25
N SER A 5 35.43 -3.68 -33.36
CA SER A 5 34.14 -4.35 -33.28
C SER A 5 33.18 -3.41 -32.58
N ARG A 6 32.56 -2.49 -33.35
CA ARG A 6 31.43 -1.69 -32.86
C ARG A 6 30.22 -2.62 -32.77
N GLN A 7 30.14 -3.40 -31.70
CA GLN A 7 28.87 -3.99 -31.28
C GLN A 7 27.97 -2.83 -30.88
N ARG A 8 27.17 -2.40 -31.85
CA ARG A 8 26.10 -1.44 -31.69
C ARG A 8 25.08 -2.13 -30.81
N PHE A 9 25.16 -1.94 -29.50
CA PHE A 9 24.05 -2.21 -28.61
C PHE A 9 22.91 -1.31 -29.07
N ALA A 10 22.07 -1.83 -29.96
CA ALA A 10 20.79 -1.21 -30.26
C ALA A 10 20.01 -1.24 -28.96
N ALA A 11 20.02 -0.11 -28.25
CA ALA A 11 19.19 0.08 -27.08
C ALA A 11 17.75 -0.09 -27.52
N HIS A 12 17.18 -1.27 -27.28
CA HIS A 12 15.76 -1.50 -27.47
C HIS A 12 15.05 -0.65 -26.41
N PRO A 13 14.28 0.38 -26.79
CA PRO A 13 13.46 1.08 -25.82
C PRO A 13 12.40 0.09 -25.35
N VAL A 14 12.59 -0.49 -24.16
CA VAL A 14 11.54 -1.23 -23.47
C VAL A 14 10.48 -0.21 -23.08
N ALA A 15 9.52 -0.01 -23.97
CA ALA A 15 8.35 0.81 -23.67
C ALA A 15 7.51 0.04 -22.65
N LEU A 16 7.55 0.50 -21.39
CA LEU A 16 6.69 0.01 -20.31
C LEU A 16 5.26 0.53 -20.53
N VAL A 17 4.61 0.03 -21.59
CA VAL A 17 3.19 0.29 -21.82
C VAL A 17 2.41 -0.57 -20.83
N THR A 18 1.92 0.06 -19.77
CA THR A 18 0.92 -0.59 -18.91
C THR A 18 -0.42 -0.50 -19.62
N PRO A 19 -1.05 -1.61 -20.01
CA PRO A 19 -2.37 -1.55 -20.62
C PRO A 19 -3.35 -0.92 -19.62
N VAL A 20 -4.07 0.11 -20.05
CA VAL A 20 -5.17 0.69 -19.28
C VAL A 20 -6.26 -0.38 -19.17
N SER A 21 -6.39 -0.98 -17.99
CA SER A 21 -7.49 -1.90 -17.72
C SER A 21 -8.81 -1.11 -17.68
N PRO A 22 -9.88 -1.66 -18.28
CA PRO A 22 -11.19 -1.02 -18.28
C PRO A 22 -11.68 -0.80 -16.84
N ARG A 23 -12.26 0.37 -16.60
CA ARG A 23 -12.72 0.74 -15.26
C ARG A 23 -13.86 -0.20 -14.83
N PRO A 24 -13.72 -0.92 -13.70
CA PRO A 24 -14.76 -1.82 -13.24
C PRO A 24 -16.04 -1.04 -12.90
N PRO A 25 -17.22 -1.67 -13.07
CA PRO A 25 -18.50 -1.05 -12.73
C PRO A 25 -18.57 -0.72 -11.22
N LEU A 26 -19.38 0.27 -10.85
CA LEU A 26 -19.47 0.77 -9.47
C LEU A 26 -19.69 -0.34 -8.43
N ARG A 27 -20.58 -1.30 -8.72
CA ARG A 27 -20.82 -2.46 -7.85
C ARG A 27 -19.57 -3.30 -7.58
N ALA A 28 -18.74 -3.50 -8.61
CA ALA A 28 -17.50 -4.26 -8.49
C ALA A 28 -16.45 -3.49 -7.70
N ARG A 29 -16.39 -2.16 -7.88
CA ARG A 29 -15.56 -1.27 -7.06
C ARG A 29 -15.98 -1.32 -5.60
N LEU A 30 -17.28 -1.21 -5.29
CA LEU A 30 -17.80 -1.31 -3.93
C LEU A 30 -17.48 -2.67 -3.30
N ALA A 31 -17.68 -3.78 -4.02
CA ALA A 31 -17.35 -5.11 -3.52
C ALA A 31 -15.85 -5.27 -3.23
N MET A 32 -14.98 -4.77 -4.12
CA MET A 32 -13.53 -4.77 -3.93
C MET A 32 -13.12 -3.93 -2.72
N THR A 33 -13.73 -2.75 -2.58
CA THR A 33 -13.56 -1.85 -1.44
C THR A 33 -13.95 -2.53 -0.13
N LEU A 34 -15.15 -3.13 -0.05
CA LEU A 34 -15.61 -3.89 1.12
C LEU A 34 -14.69 -5.05 1.47
N LYS A 35 -14.18 -5.78 0.46
CA LYS A 35 -13.22 -6.87 0.67
C LYS A 35 -11.94 -6.36 1.33
N VAL A 36 -11.35 -5.29 0.80
CA VAL A 36 -10.16 -4.65 1.39
C VAL A 36 -10.43 -4.22 2.83
N TRP A 37 -11.63 -3.70 3.12
CA TRP A 37 -11.98 -3.29 4.48
C TRP A 37 -12.04 -4.47 5.42
N ARG A 38 -12.66 -5.57 4.99
CA ARG A 38 -12.75 -6.80 5.78
C ARG A 38 -11.36 -7.39 6.06
N ASP A 39 -10.50 -7.45 5.04
CA ASP A 39 -9.15 -7.98 5.16
C ASP A 39 -8.29 -7.09 6.09
N ARG A 40 -8.40 -5.77 5.98
CA ARG A 40 -7.76 -4.83 6.91
C ARG A 40 -8.30 -4.92 8.32
N THR A 41 -9.60 -5.10 8.52
CA THR A 41 -10.19 -5.29 9.84
C THR A 41 -9.73 -6.60 10.47
N ALA A 42 -9.62 -7.68 9.70
CA ALA A 42 -9.07 -8.94 10.16
C ALA A 42 -7.59 -8.80 10.55
N ALA A 43 -6.77 -8.15 9.70
CA ALA A 43 -5.37 -7.85 10.00
C ALA A 43 -5.22 -6.99 11.26
N ARG A 44 -6.06 -5.95 11.41
CA ARG A 44 -6.10 -5.11 12.63
C ARG A 44 -6.54 -5.88 13.86
N ARG A 45 -7.47 -6.83 13.76
CA ARG A 45 -7.85 -7.71 14.88
C ARG A 45 -6.69 -8.63 15.28
N ASN A 46 -5.97 -9.17 14.31
CA ASN A 46 -4.77 -9.97 14.56
C ASN A 46 -3.66 -9.12 15.21
N LEU A 47 -3.45 -7.89 14.74
CA LEU A 47 -2.51 -6.95 15.36
C LEU A 47 -2.97 -6.51 16.76
N ALA A 48 -4.24 -6.19 16.96
CA ALA A 48 -4.82 -5.81 18.25
C ALA A 48 -4.69 -6.94 19.29
N ALA A 49 -4.82 -8.20 18.86
CA ALA A 49 -4.51 -9.35 19.69
C ALA A 49 -3.02 -9.41 20.11
N MET A 50 -2.13 -8.75 19.38
CA MET A 50 -0.69 -8.61 19.68
C MET A 50 -0.34 -7.30 20.45
N ASP A 51 -1.24 -6.33 20.59
CA ASP A 51 -0.82 -4.90 20.69
C ASP A 51 -0.61 -4.34 22.11
N ALA A 52 -1.26 -4.81 23.17
CA ALA A 52 -1.20 -4.11 24.47
C ALA A 52 0.17 -4.18 25.19
N ARG A 53 0.98 -5.19 24.85
CA ARG A 53 2.32 -5.42 25.44
C ARG A 53 3.41 -4.89 24.50
N SER A 54 3.29 -5.16 23.20
CA SER A 54 4.22 -4.66 22.18
C SER A 54 4.19 -3.13 22.02
N LEU A 55 3.04 -2.47 22.19
CA LEU A 55 2.99 -0.99 22.23
C LEU A 55 3.76 -0.40 23.40
N ARG A 56 3.71 -1.05 24.56
CA ARG A 56 4.47 -0.62 25.75
C ARG A 56 5.97 -0.76 25.54
N ASP A 57 6.40 -1.87 24.94
CA ASP A 57 7.82 -2.10 24.62
C ASP A 57 8.34 -1.14 23.52
N ALA A 58 7.47 -0.70 22.61
CA ALA A 58 7.77 0.31 21.60
C ALA A 58 7.71 1.77 22.11
N GLY A 59 7.34 1.98 23.39
CA GLY A 59 7.19 3.32 23.97
C GLY A 59 5.98 4.10 23.45
N ILE A 60 5.03 3.44 22.78
CA ILE A 60 3.82 4.07 22.25
C ILE A 60 2.77 4.14 23.36
N SER A 61 2.30 5.35 23.66
CA SER A 61 1.23 5.55 24.63
C SER A 61 -0.05 4.83 24.19
N PRO A 62 -0.69 4.02 25.06
CA PRO A 62 -1.94 3.34 24.74
C PRO A 62 -3.06 4.30 24.30
N ALA A 63 -3.05 5.52 24.84
CA ALA A 63 -4.00 6.56 24.47
C ALA A 63 -3.78 7.10 23.05
N ALA A 64 -2.53 7.20 22.60
CA ALA A 64 -2.20 7.61 21.24
C ALA A 64 -2.58 6.52 20.23
N ALA A 65 -2.32 5.25 20.54
CA ALA A 65 -2.75 4.12 19.73
C ALA A 65 -4.29 4.02 19.62
N ALA A 66 -5.01 4.24 20.72
CA ALA A 66 -6.47 4.31 20.71
C ALA A 66 -7.00 5.48 19.84
N TYR A 67 -6.37 6.65 19.91
CA TYR A 67 -6.73 7.80 19.09
C TYR A 67 -6.49 7.56 17.60
N GLU A 68 -5.35 6.98 17.23
CA GLU A 68 -5.02 6.68 15.84
C GLU A 68 -5.84 5.53 15.25
N SER A 69 -6.11 4.48 16.04
CA SER A 69 -6.98 3.37 15.64
C SER A 69 -8.44 3.78 15.44
N GLY A 70 -8.90 4.82 16.16
CA GLY A 70 -10.22 5.42 15.98
C GLY A 70 -10.38 6.19 14.66
N LYS A 71 -9.28 6.55 13.98
CA LYS A 71 -9.35 7.23 12.68
C LYS A 71 -9.85 6.28 11.62
N THR A 72 -10.88 6.69 10.90
CA THR A 72 -11.34 5.93 9.76
C THR A 72 -10.32 6.00 8.64
N PHE A 73 -9.94 4.88 8.03
CA PHE A 73 -8.86 4.85 7.03
C PHE A 73 -9.19 5.56 5.69
N TRP A 74 -10.41 6.06 5.50
CA TRP A 74 -10.80 6.93 4.39
C TRP A 74 -10.61 8.42 4.71
N GLN A 75 -10.24 8.77 5.95
CA GLN A 75 -9.54 10.03 6.17
C GLN A 75 -8.18 9.89 5.51
N ALA A 76 -7.97 10.69 4.46
CA ALA A 76 -6.62 10.94 3.98
C ALA A 76 -5.78 11.37 5.18
N PHE A 77 -4.56 10.84 5.28
CA PHE A 77 -3.55 11.53 6.08
C PHE A 77 -3.53 12.97 5.53
N GLY A 78 -3.88 13.93 6.39
CA GLY A 78 -3.85 15.34 6.01
C GLY A 78 -2.50 15.67 5.38
N PRO A 79 -2.42 16.70 4.52
CA PRO A 79 -1.18 17.02 3.84
C PRO A 79 -0.06 17.09 4.88
N LEU A 80 1.00 16.33 4.64
CA LEU A 80 2.25 16.43 5.39
C LEU A 80 2.81 17.83 5.04
N GLY A 81 2.42 18.82 5.84
CA GLY A 81 2.96 20.18 5.81
C GLY A 81 4.16 20.29 6.72
#